data_AF-A0A2W5SK18-F1
#
_entry.id   AF-A0A2W5SK18-F1
#
_cell.length_a   1.000
_cell.length_b   1.000
_cell.length_c   1.000
_cell.angle_alpha   90.00
_cell.angle_beta   90.00
_cell.angle_gamma   90.00
#
_symmetry.space_group_name_H-M   'P 1'
#
loop_
_entity.id
_entity.type
_entity.pdbx_description
1 polymer ?
#
loop_
_entity_poly.entity_id
_entity_poly.type
_entity_poly.pdbx_seq_one_letter_code
_entity_poly.pdbx_strand_id
1 'polypeptide(L)'
;MADWDNTPEDESDEAYEEAYDTHRAALYERLMAYADEHDLGDAFLADLVSDLGLSLRMVAYAAETEKPSIGGLRLDLDRYVRELGDSVREAKKHAADFIAEAKAAREEDEDEEGDEDEDGTPEETRQ
;
A
#
# COMPACT_ATOMS: atom_id res chain seq x y z
N MET A 1 8.50 19.27 -19.88
CA MET A 1 8.75 19.36 -18.44
C MET A 1 7.44 18.97 -17.79
N ALA A 2 7.44 17.92 -16.97
CA ALA A 2 6.28 17.68 -16.10
C ALA A 2 6.20 18.85 -15.13
N ASP A 3 5.01 19.40 -14.96
CA ASP A 3 4.74 20.49 -14.06
C ASP A 3 4.64 19.91 -12.65
N TRP A 4 5.74 19.98 -11.90
CA TRP A 4 5.85 19.45 -10.55
C TRP A 4 5.29 20.43 -9.49
N ASP A 5 4.75 21.57 -9.92
CA ASP A 5 4.13 22.61 -9.08
C ASP A 5 2.64 22.31 -8.77
N ASN A 6 2.12 21.19 -9.27
CA ASN A 6 0.73 20.77 -9.03
C ASN A 6 0.62 19.91 -7.75
N THR A 7 1.23 20.37 -6.67
CA THR A 7 0.85 19.93 -5.33
C THR A 7 -0.58 20.44 -5.10
N PRO A 8 -1.55 19.61 -4.66
CA PRO A 8 -2.90 20.09 -4.32
C PRO A 8 -2.86 20.94 -3.02
N GLU A 9 -2.11 22.04 -3.03
CA GLU A 9 -1.88 22.94 -1.90
C GLU A 9 -2.93 24.07 -1.81
N ASP A 10 -3.85 24.16 -2.77
CA ASP A 10 -4.89 25.23 -2.85
C ASP A 10 -6.33 24.68 -2.82
N GLU A 11 -6.52 23.52 -2.19
CA GLU A 11 -7.81 22.85 -2.03
C GLU A 11 -8.12 22.69 -0.53
N SER A 12 -9.39 22.79 -0.12
CA SER A 12 -9.79 22.52 1.27
C SER A 12 -9.30 21.15 1.73
N ASP A 13 -9.07 20.96 3.04
CA ASP A 13 -8.62 19.67 3.63
C ASP A 13 -9.36 18.44 3.03
N GLU A 14 -10.67 18.55 2.81
CA GLU A 14 -11.52 17.50 2.21
C GLU A 14 -11.18 17.18 0.73
N ALA A 15 -10.81 18.19 -0.07
CA ALA A 15 -10.45 18.01 -1.47
C ALA A 15 -9.01 17.48 -1.62
N TYR A 16 -8.10 17.86 -0.72
CA TYR A 16 -6.79 17.22 -0.61
C TYR A 16 -6.93 15.72 -0.27
N GLU A 17 -7.78 15.37 0.71
CA GLU A 17 -8.04 13.97 1.09
C GLU A 17 -8.61 13.16 -0.08
N GLU A 18 -9.61 13.70 -0.79
CA GLU A 18 -10.19 13.04 -1.97
C GLU A 18 -9.16 12.84 -3.09
N ALA A 19 -8.34 13.86 -3.38
CA ALA A 19 -7.28 13.76 -4.37
C ALA A 19 -6.22 12.73 -3.96
N TYR A 20 -5.84 12.73 -2.68
CA TYR A 20 -4.89 11.78 -2.11
C TYR A 20 -5.38 10.34 -2.27
N ASP A 21 -6.62 10.05 -1.86
CA ASP A 21 -7.20 8.70 -1.94
C ASP A 21 -7.35 8.22 -3.37
N THR A 22 -7.80 9.11 -4.28
CA THR A 22 -7.91 8.82 -5.71
C THR A 22 -6.57 8.43 -6.30
N HIS A 23 -5.51 9.21 -6.03
CA HIS A 23 -4.18 8.95 -6.56
C HIS A 23 -3.52 7.75 -5.88
N ARG A 24 -3.73 7.53 -4.59
CA ARG A 24 -3.25 6.36 -3.86
C ARG A 24 -3.83 5.07 -4.46
N ALA A 25 -5.13 5.03 -4.73
CA ALA A 25 -5.78 3.87 -5.36
C ALA A 25 -5.21 3.59 -6.76
N ALA A 26 -5.11 4.63 -7.61
CA ALA A 26 -4.57 4.47 -8.96
C ALA A 26 -3.10 4.02 -8.98
N LEU A 27 -2.28 4.45 -8.01
CA LEU A 27 -0.91 3.97 -7.87
C LEU A 27 -0.87 2.52 -7.38
N TYR A 28 -1.72 2.16 -6.41
CA TYR A 28 -1.81 0.80 -5.91
C TYR A 28 -2.16 -0.20 -7.01
N GLU A 29 -3.17 0.09 -7.84
CA GLU A 29 -3.55 -0.77 -8.97
C GLU A 29 -2.38 -1.00 -9.94
N ARG A 30 -1.62 0.05 -10.26
CA ARG A 30 -0.45 -0.06 -11.15
C ARG A 30 0.68 -0.86 -10.53
N LEU A 31 0.90 -0.71 -9.22
CA LEU A 31 1.93 -1.44 -8.49
C LEU A 31 1.59 -2.93 -8.41
N MET A 32 0.32 -3.28 -8.15
CA MET A 32 -0.12 -4.67 -8.13
C MET A 32 -0.04 -5.31 -9.52
N ALA A 33 -0.48 -4.61 -10.57
CA ALA A 33 -0.33 -5.11 -11.95
C ALA A 33 1.14 -5.37 -12.32
N TYR A 34 2.06 -4.49 -11.90
CA TYR A 34 3.50 -4.69 -12.09
C TYR A 34 4.05 -5.88 -11.29
N ALA A 35 3.60 -6.04 -10.05
CA ALA A 35 4.00 -7.16 -9.21
C ALA A 35 3.52 -8.50 -9.78
N ASP A 36 2.28 -8.57 -10.26
CA ASP A 36 1.73 -9.75 -10.93
C ASP A 36 2.49 -10.09 -12.22
N GLU A 37 2.79 -9.09 -13.06
CA GLU A 37 3.55 -9.29 -14.31
C GLU A 37 4.95 -9.88 -14.05
N HIS A 38 5.54 -9.56 -12.89
CA HIS A 38 6.91 -9.90 -12.56
C HIS A 38 7.05 -10.93 -11.42
N ASP A 39 5.96 -11.55 -10.98
CA ASP A 39 5.92 -12.52 -9.88
C ASP A 39 6.63 -12.01 -8.61
N LEU A 40 6.31 -10.77 -8.22
CA LEU A 40 6.89 -10.10 -7.05
C LEU A 40 5.99 -10.29 -5.83
N GLY A 41 6.56 -10.76 -4.73
CA GLY A 41 5.83 -10.84 -3.47
C GLY A 41 5.57 -9.47 -2.82
N ASP A 42 4.43 -9.33 -2.15
CA ASP A 42 3.98 -8.10 -1.50
C ASP A 42 5.02 -7.44 -0.59
N ALA A 43 5.77 -8.24 0.18
CA ALA A 43 6.81 -7.73 1.06
C ALA A 43 7.95 -7.06 0.29
N PHE A 44 8.33 -7.60 -0.86
CA PHE A 44 9.35 -7.01 -1.72
C PHE A 44 8.84 -5.73 -2.39
N LEU A 45 7.58 -5.72 -2.85
CA LEU A 45 6.94 -4.53 -3.40
C LEU A 45 6.84 -3.41 -2.35
N ALA A 46 6.50 -3.74 -1.11
CA ALA A 46 6.45 -2.78 -0.01
C ALA A 46 7.80 -2.10 0.26
N ASP A 47 8.89 -2.88 0.23
CA ASP A 47 10.26 -2.35 0.37
C ASP A 47 10.61 -1.42 -0.81
N LEU A 48 10.30 -1.81 -2.05
CA LEU A 48 10.55 -0.99 -3.24
C LEU A 48 9.80 0.34 -3.19
N VAL A 49 8.51 0.33 -2.85
CA VAL A 49 7.69 1.55 -2.77
C VAL A 49 8.20 2.47 -1.66
N SER A 50 8.69 1.90 -0.55
CA SER A 50 9.31 2.67 0.53
C SER A 50 10.59 3.39 0.07
N ASP A 51 11.44 2.72 -0.69
CA ASP A 51 12.66 3.32 -1.27
C ASP A 51 12.34 4.42 -2.30
N LEU A 52 11.32 4.20 -3.13
CA LEU A 52 10.81 5.21 -4.06
C LEU A 52 10.27 6.45 -3.33
N GLY A 53 9.53 6.26 -2.23
CA GLY A 53 9.02 7.36 -1.40
C GLY A 53 10.14 8.22 -0.82
N LEU A 54 11.22 7.60 -0.32
CA LEU A 54 12.40 8.30 0.15
C LEU A 54 13.10 9.09 -0.97
N SER A 55 13.21 8.48 -2.15
CA SER A 55 13.79 9.14 -3.33
C SER A 55 12.98 10.36 -3.76
N LEU A 56 11.65 10.25 -3.78
CA LEU A 56 10.74 11.37 -4.08
C LEU A 56 10.88 12.49 -3.04
N ARG A 57 11.00 12.16 -1.76
CA ARG A 57 11.23 13.15 -0.70
C ARG A 57 12.54 13.92 -0.90
N MET A 58 13.61 13.23 -1.27
CA MET A 58 14.89 13.87 -1.59
C MET A 58 14.79 14.80 -2.80
N VAL A 59 14.03 14.41 -3.83
CA VAL A 59 13.76 15.24 -5.01
C VAL A 59 12.96 16.49 -4.65
N ALA A 60 11.88 16.34 -3.87
CA ALA A 60 11.07 17.47 -3.40
C ALA A 60 11.91 18.49 -2.62
N TYR A 61 12.72 18.01 -1.66
CA TYR A 61 13.64 18.89 -0.92
C TYR A 61 14.58 19.68 -1.85
N ALA A 62 15.17 19.01 -2.85
CA ALA A 62 16.09 19.63 -3.78
C ALA A 62 15.40 20.65 -4.72
N ALA A 63 14.15 20.40 -5.08
CA ALA A 63 13.36 21.26 -5.96
C ALA A 63 12.84 22.52 -5.26
N GLU A 64 12.40 22.38 -4.00
CA GLU A 64 11.70 23.45 -3.26
C GLU A 64 12.65 24.32 -2.42
N THR A 65 13.86 23.83 -2.11
CA THR A 65 14.82 24.57 -1.28
C THR A 65 15.68 25.51 -2.12
N GLU A 66 15.64 26.82 -1.85
CA GLU A 66 16.44 27.84 -2.58
C GLU A 66 17.95 27.53 -2.61
N LYS A 67 18.49 26.98 -1.52
CA LYS A 67 19.91 26.61 -1.38
C LYS A 67 20.02 25.24 -0.71
N PRO A 68 19.82 24.13 -1.45
CA PRO A 68 19.85 22.80 -0.89
C PRO A 68 21.21 22.50 -0.26
N SER A 69 21.22 21.80 0.87
CA SER A 69 22.45 21.39 1.55
C SER A 69 22.34 20.00 2.13
N ILE A 70 23.48 19.33 2.32
CA ILE A 70 23.52 18.00 2.96
C ILE A 70 22.91 18.04 4.36
N GLY A 71 23.23 19.08 5.15
CA GLY A 71 22.69 19.24 6.50
C GLY A 71 21.18 19.46 6.51
N GLY A 72 20.67 20.27 5.59
CA GLY A 72 19.24 20.52 5.46
C GLY A 72 18.46 19.28 5.02
N LEU A 73 18.97 18.53 4.03
CA LEU A 73 18.35 17.28 3.60
C LEU A 73 18.27 16.25 4.72
N ARG A 74 19.33 16.11 5.54
CA ARG A 74 19.31 15.20 6.69
C ARG A 74 18.20 15.56 7.69
N LEU A 75 18.04 16.84 8.00
CA LEU A 75 16.98 17.31 8.90
C LEU A 75 15.58 17.10 8.31
N ASP A 76 15.45 17.24 6.99
CA ASP A 76 14.21 16.97 6.27
C ASP A 76 13.84 15.47 6.34
N LEU A 77 14.80 14.58 6.07
CA LEU A 77 14.61 13.14 6.19
C LEU A 77 14.31 12.72 7.64
N ASP A 78 14.97 13.31 8.64
CA ASP A 78 14.66 13.08 10.05
C ASP A 78 13.22 13.48 10.42
N ARG A 79 12.66 14.50 9.74
CA ARG A 79 11.26 14.90 9.91
C ARG A 79 10.33 13.89 9.23
N TYR A 80 10.63 13.53 7.99
CA TYR A 80 9.84 12.56 7.23
C TYR A 80 9.75 11.20 7.95
N VAL A 81 10.84 10.75 8.57
CA VAL A 81 10.83 9.53 9.41
C VAL A 81 9.85 9.63 10.59
N ARG A 82 9.67 10.82 11.19
CA ARG A 82 8.71 11.00 12.29
C ARG A 82 7.27 10.91 11.79
N GLU A 83 7.00 11.53 10.64
CA GLU A 83 5.70 11.50 9.96
C GLU A 83 5.32 10.06 9.57
N LEU A 84 6.23 9.32 8.95
CA LEU A 84 6.05 7.88 8.69
C LEU A 84 5.83 7.09 9.99
N GLY A 85 6.54 7.47 11.05
CA GLY A 85 6.38 6.89 12.38
C GLY A 85 4.98 7.08 12.96
N ASP A 86 4.30 8.19 12.65
CA ASP A 86 2.89 8.42 13.02
C ASP A 86 1.96 7.48 12.25
N SER A 87 2.13 7.33 10.94
CA SER A 87 1.36 6.38 10.14
C SER A 87 1.51 4.94 10.63
N VAL A 88 2.74 4.53 10.99
CA VAL A 88 2.99 3.19 11.57
C VAL A 88 2.33 3.04 12.94
N ARG A 89 2.34 4.09 13.77
CA ARG A 89 1.65 4.06 15.07
C ARG A 89 0.15 3.90 14.88
N GLU A 90 -0.44 4.57 13.89
CA GLU A 90 -1.86 4.44 13.58
C GLU A 90 -2.21 3.04 13.07
N ALA A 91 -1.45 2.51 12.10
CA ALA A 91 -1.63 1.15 11.61
C ALA A 91 -1.56 0.10 12.74
N LYS A 92 -0.66 0.28 13.71
CA LYS A 92 -0.55 -0.60 14.89
C LYS A 92 -1.79 -0.60 15.77
N LYS A 93 -2.55 0.51 15.85
CA LYS A 93 -3.79 0.56 16.63
C LYS A 93 -4.86 -0.35 16.02
N HIS A 94 -4.92 -0.40 14.69
CA HIS A 94 -5.89 -1.18 13.92
C HIS A 94 -5.42 -2.59 13.57
N ALA A 95 -4.22 -2.99 14.00
CA ALA A 95 -3.61 -4.27 13.63
C ALA A 95 -4.44 -5.48 14.10
N ALA A 96 -5.13 -5.38 15.23
CA ALA A 96 -6.00 -6.45 15.73
C ALA A 96 -7.19 -6.68 14.79
N ASP A 97 -7.84 -5.61 14.35
CA ASP A 97 -8.99 -5.66 13.45
C ASP A 97 -8.58 -6.19 12.07
N PHE A 98 -7.46 -5.69 11.54
CA PHE A 98 -6.90 -6.18 10.28
C PHE A 98 -6.63 -7.70 10.29
N ILE A 99 -6.05 -8.22 11.38
CA ILE A 99 -5.79 -9.67 11.51
C ILE A 99 -7.09 -10.46 11.68
N ALA A 100 -8.11 -9.90 12.33
CA ALA A 100 -9.42 -10.54 12.43
C ALA A 100 -10.09 -10.66 11.06
N GLU A 101 -10.11 -9.58 10.29
CA GLU A 101 -10.66 -9.54 8.93
C GLU A 101 -9.92 -10.49 7.98
N ALA A 102 -8.58 -10.48 8.00
CA ALA A 102 -7.78 -11.37 7.16
C ALA A 102 -7.96 -12.86 7.50
N LYS A 103 -8.33 -13.20 8.75
CA LYS A 103 -8.68 -14.58 9.12
C LYS A 103 -10.07 -14.95 8.63
N ALA A 104 -11.05 -14.07 8.84
CA ALA A 104 -12.42 -14.30 8.38
C ALA A 104 -12.48 -14.53 6.86
N ALA A 105 -11.76 -13.73 6.07
CA ALA A 105 -11.70 -13.91 4.62
C ALA A 105 -11.15 -15.29 4.22
N ARG A 106 -10.16 -15.83 4.95
CA ARG A 106 -9.62 -17.17 4.69
C ARG A 106 -10.57 -18.29 5.10
N GLU A 107 -11.31 -18.11 6.19
CA GLU A 107 -12.32 -19.06 6.64
C GLU A 107 -13.49 -19.12 5.64
N GLU A 108 -13.90 -17.98 5.07
CA GLU A 108 -14.90 -17.92 3.99
C GLU A 108 -14.42 -18.64 2.72
N ASP A 109 -13.17 -18.45 2.31
CA ASP A 109 -12.59 -19.17 1.15
C ASP A 109 -12.48 -20.69 1.40
N GLU A 110 -12.21 -21.13 2.64
CA GLU A 110 -12.12 -22.55 3.02
C GLU A 110 -13.50 -23.24 3.06
N ASP A 111 -14.55 -22.52 3.46
CA ASP A 111 -15.93 -23.04 3.48
C ASP A 111 -16.53 -23.17 2.06
N GLU A 112 -16.11 -22.34 1.09
CA GLU A 112 -16.56 -22.43 -0.32
C GLU A 112 -15.92 -23.62 -1.08
N GLU A 113 -14.71 -24.08 -0.71
CA GLU A 113 -14.08 -25.27 -1.30
C GLU A 113 -14.56 -26.61 -0.67
N GLY A 114 -15.29 -26.56 0.46
CA GLY A 114 -15.73 -27.74 1.21
C GLY A 114 -17.03 -28.42 0.73
N ASP A 115 -17.77 -27.80 -0.21
CA ASP A 115 -19.11 -28.24 -0.63
C ASP A 115 -19.16 -29.02 -1.96
N GLU A 116 -18.03 -29.27 -2.65
CA GLU A 116 -18.01 -30.03 -3.93
C GLU A 116 -17.75 -31.55 -3.80
N ASP A 117 -17.52 -32.09 -2.60
CA ASP A 117 -17.15 -33.51 -2.39
C ASP A 117 -18.12 -34.31 -1.48
N GLU A 118 -19.44 -34.10 -1.59
CA GLU A 118 -20.45 -35.07 -1.14
C GLU A 118 -21.60 -35.24 -2.15
N ASP A 119 -21.34 -35.92 -3.28
CA ASP A 119 -22.38 -36.79 -3.87
C ASP A 119 -21.81 -38.20 -4.06
N GLY A 120 -22.45 -39.13 -3.36
CA GLY A 120 -21.93 -40.44 -3.04
C GLY A 120 -21.92 -41.41 -4.21
N THR A 121 -20.90 -42.26 -4.22
CA THR A 121 -20.99 -43.55 -4.91
C THR A 121 -21.84 -44.51 -4.09
N PRO A 122 -22.83 -45.20 -4.69
CA PRO A 122 -23.23 -46.51 -4.22
C PRO A 122 -22.58 -47.57 -5.10
N GLU A 123 -21.74 -48.40 -4.49
CA GLU A 123 -21.37 -49.72 -5.01
C GLU A 123 -22.65 -50.50 -5.38
N GLU A 124 -22.79 -50.89 -6.65
CA GLU A 124 -23.55 -52.09 -6.99
C GLU A 124 -22.58 -53.19 -7.40
N THR A 125 -22.28 -54.06 -6.43
CA THR A 125 -21.82 -55.42 -6.68
C THR A 125 -23.02 -56.37 -6.65
N ARG A 126 -22.94 -57.40 -7.52
CA ARG A 126 -23.82 -58.59 -7.74
C ARG A 126 -24.76 -58.42 -8.93
N GLN A 127 -24.85 -59.34 -9.89
CA GLN A 127 -24.38 -60.74 -9.99
C GLN A 127 -24.29 -61.12 -11.48
#